data_AF-S4T9U6-F1
#
_entry.id   AF-S4T9U6-F1
#
_cell.length_a   1.000
_cell.length_b   1.000
_cell.length_c   1.000
_cell.angle_alpha   90.00
_cell.angle_beta   90.00
_cell.angle_gamma   90.00
#
_symmetry.space_group_name_H-M   'P 1'
#
loop_
_entity.id
_entity.type
_entity.pdbx_description
1 polymer ?
#
loop_
_entity_poly.entity_id
_entity_poly.type
_entity_poly.pdbx_seq_one_letter_code
_entity_poly.pdbx_strand_id
1 'polypeptide(L)'
;TEADFSGLPYLQCVAKEALRLHPPTPLMLPHRANANVKVGGYDIPKGSNVHVNVWAIARDPAAWKNPLEFRPERFLEEDVDMKGHDFRLLPFGAG
;
A
#
# COMPACT_ATOMS: atom_id res chain seq x y z
N THR A 1 19.48 5.29 18.06
CA THR A 1 19.79 6.25 16.97
C THR A 1 19.24 5.68 15.68
N GLU A 2 19.36 6.40 14.55
CA GLU A 2 18.90 5.87 13.25
C GLU A 2 19.58 4.54 12.88
N ALA A 3 20.87 4.40 13.21
CA ALA A 3 21.67 3.20 12.92
C ALA A 3 21.12 1.92 13.59
N ASP A 4 20.37 2.06 14.69
CA ASP A 4 19.81 0.91 15.42
C ASP A 4 18.57 0.32 14.74
N PHE A 5 17.94 1.05 13.80
CA PHE A 5 16.64 0.68 13.23
C PHE A 5 16.66 -0.69 12.55
N SER A 6 17.77 -1.04 11.88
CA SER A 6 17.96 -2.35 11.24
C SER A 6 17.93 -3.52 12.25
N GLY A 7 18.34 -3.27 13.50
CA GLY A 7 18.31 -4.23 14.61
C GLY A 7 17.00 -4.25 15.40
N LEU A 8 16.00 -3.46 15.02
CA LEU A 8 14.70 -3.35 15.70
C LEU A 8 13.55 -3.88 14.82
N PRO A 9 13.49 -5.19 14.53
CA PRO A 9 12.55 -5.75 13.57
C PRO A 9 11.09 -5.53 13.95
N TYR A 10 10.76 -5.58 15.24
CA TYR A 10 9.37 -5.35 15.68
C TYR A 10 8.94 -3.89 15.49
N LEU A 11 9.86 -2.93 15.68
CA LEU A 11 9.58 -1.51 15.40
C LEU A 11 9.31 -1.30 13.91
N GLN A 12 10.04 -1.98 13.03
CA GLN A 12 9.77 -1.97 11.60
C GLN A 12 8.37 -2.51 11.31
N CYS A 13 7.99 -3.64 11.91
CA CYS A 13 6.65 -4.22 11.77
C CYS A 13 5.54 -3.26 12.23
N VAL A 14 5.72 -2.57 13.37
CA VAL A 14 4.80 -1.55 13.87
C VAL A 14 4.65 -0.41 12.87
N ALA A 15 5.76 0.06 12.29
CA ALA A 15 5.73 1.10 11.26
C ALA A 15 5.00 0.63 9.99
N LYS A 16 5.24 -0.61 9.54
CA LYS A 16 4.52 -1.20 8.39
C LYS A 16 3.02 -1.27 8.65
N GLU A 17 2.61 -1.73 9.83
CA GLU A 17 1.19 -1.90 10.18
C GLU A 17 0.46 -0.57 10.36
N ALA A 18 1.13 0.41 10.96
CA ALA A 18 0.62 1.78 11.05
C ALA A 18 0.38 2.37 9.65
N LEU A 19 1.33 2.20 8.73
CA LEU A 19 1.21 2.70 7.36
C LEU A 19 0.18 1.93 6.52
N ARG A 20 -0.01 0.63 6.78
CA ARG A 20 -1.08 -0.16 6.17
C ARG A 20 -2.45 0.38 6.60
N LEU A 21 -2.70 0.51 7.90
CA LEU A 21 -4.00 0.93 8.41
C LEU A 21 -4.26 2.44 8.24
N HIS A 22 -3.23 3.27 8.33
CA HIS A 22 -3.34 4.72 8.30
C HIS A 22 -2.39 5.32 7.25
N PRO A 23 -2.58 5.00 5.95
CA PRO A 23 -1.77 5.61 4.90
C PRO A 23 -2.01 7.13 4.89
N PRO A 24 -0.95 7.97 4.91
CA PRO A 24 -1.10 9.42 4.86
C PRO A 24 -1.84 9.93 3.61
N THR A 25 -1.75 9.17 2.50
CA THR A 25 -2.45 9.44 1.24
C THR A 25 -3.39 8.28 0.87
N PRO A 26 -4.59 8.18 1.46
CA PRO A 26 -5.53 7.06 1.25
C PRO A 26 -5.92 6.77 -0.21
N LEU A 27 -5.95 7.81 -1.05
CA LEU A 27 -6.27 7.72 -2.49
C LEU A 27 -5.06 7.96 -3.41
N MET A 28 -3.86 8.04 -2.82
CA MET A 28 -2.63 8.45 -3.47
C MET A 28 -2.70 9.83 -4.12
N LEU A 29 -1.58 10.28 -4.68
CA LEU A 29 -1.61 11.44 -5.58
C LEU A 29 -2.28 11.03 -6.90
N PRO A 30 -3.09 11.92 -7.50
CA PRO A 30 -3.78 11.61 -8.74
C PRO A 30 -2.78 11.36 -9.87
N HIS A 31 -2.94 10.24 -10.57
CA HIS A 31 -2.30 9.99 -11.85
C HIS A 31 -3.16 10.53 -12.99
N ARG A 32 -2.55 10.74 -14.15
CA ARG A 32 -3.25 11.16 -15.37
C ARG A 32 -2.97 10.19 -16.51
N ALA A 33 -4.02 9.68 -17.15
CA ALA A 33 -3.87 8.83 -18.31
C ALA A 33 -3.21 9.61 -19.47
N ASN A 34 -2.03 9.16 -19.91
CA ASN A 34 -1.28 9.82 -21.00
C ASN A 34 -1.76 9.41 -22.41
N ALA A 35 -2.52 8.33 -22.50
CA ALA A 35 -3.14 7.79 -23.71
C ALA A 35 -4.51 7.16 -23.38
N ASN A 36 -5.27 6.83 -24.43
CA ASN A 36 -6.44 5.97 -24.27
C ASN A 36 -5.95 4.55 -23.93
N VAL A 37 -6.40 3.99 -22.80
CA VAL A 37 -5.92 2.70 -22.28
C VAL A 37 -7.09 1.86 -21.78
N LYS A 38 -6.96 0.53 -21.81
CA LYS A 38 -7.90 -0.37 -21.17
C LYS A 38 -7.36 -0.87 -19.84
N VAL A 39 -8.16 -0.76 -18.77
CA VAL A 39 -7.82 -1.28 -17.43
C VAL A 39 -9.02 -2.04 -16.89
N GLY A 40 -8.80 -3.28 -16.45
CA GLY A 40 -9.90 -4.14 -15.95
C GLY A 40 -11.02 -4.37 -16.96
N GLY A 41 -10.74 -4.26 -18.26
CA GLY A 41 -11.72 -4.35 -19.34
C GLY A 41 -12.42 -3.02 -19.70
N TYR A 42 -12.24 -1.96 -18.92
CA TYR A 42 -12.85 -0.65 -19.16
C TYR A 42 -11.95 0.27 -19.98
N ASP A 43 -12.55 1.07 -20.87
CA ASP A 43 -11.86 2.13 -21.60
C ASP A 43 -11.64 3.36 -20.71
N ILE A 44 -10.39 3.76 -20.52
CA ILE A 44 -9.97 4.98 -19.82
C ILE A 44 -9.46 5.98 -20.87
N PRO A 45 -10.20 7.07 -21.13
CA PRO A 45 -9.76 8.10 -22.07
C PRO A 45 -8.49 8.81 -21.60
N LYS A 46 -7.67 9.26 -22.56
CA LYS A 46 -6.54 10.16 -22.32
C LYS A 46 -7.00 11.40 -21.55
N GLY A 47 -6.22 11.78 -20.54
CA GLY A 47 -6.48 12.94 -19.69
C GLY A 47 -7.33 12.65 -18.45
N SER A 48 -7.89 11.45 -18.32
CA SER A 48 -8.64 11.02 -17.14
C SER A 48 -7.77 11.05 -15.88
N ASN A 49 -8.36 11.50 -14.76
CA ASN A 49 -7.74 11.40 -13.45
C ASN A 49 -7.92 9.99 -12.91
N VAL A 50 -6.83 9.37 -12.46
CA VAL A 50 -6.82 8.01 -11.92
C VAL A 50 -6.31 8.09 -10.47
N HIS A 51 -7.07 7.50 -9.55
CA HIS A 51 -6.71 7.42 -8.14
C HIS A 51 -6.55 5.95 -7.76
N VAL A 52 -5.56 5.65 -6.91
CA VAL A 52 -5.36 4.32 -6.36
C VAL A 52 -5.81 4.33 -4.91
N ASN A 53 -6.88 3.59 -4.61
CA ASN A 53 -7.44 3.53 -3.27
C ASN A 53 -6.66 2.55 -2.39
N VAL A 54 -5.47 2.96 -1.96
CA VAL A 54 -4.59 2.14 -1.11
C VAL A 54 -5.21 1.86 0.26
N TRP A 55 -6.07 2.75 0.76
CA TRP A 55 -6.82 2.52 2.00
C TRP A 55 -7.78 1.34 1.90
N ALA A 56 -8.45 1.18 0.75
CA ALA A 56 -9.32 0.04 0.50
C ALA A 56 -8.51 -1.26 0.34
N ILE A 57 -7.42 -1.24 -0.43
CA ILE A 57 -6.53 -2.40 -0.62
C ILE A 57 -6.00 -2.89 0.73
N ALA A 58 -5.53 -1.95 1.57
CA ALA A 58 -5.04 -2.26 2.90
C ALA A 58 -6.09 -2.93 3.81
N ARG A 59 -7.39 -2.76 3.52
CA ARG A 59 -8.50 -3.31 4.32
C ARG A 59 -9.23 -4.47 3.63
N ASP A 60 -8.76 -4.91 2.47
CA ASP A 60 -9.39 -5.97 1.72
C ASP A 60 -9.13 -7.34 2.40
N PRO A 61 -10.16 -8.07 2.86
CA PRO A 61 -10.00 -9.40 3.44
C PRO A 61 -9.44 -10.44 2.46
N ALA A 62 -9.52 -10.21 1.14
CA ALA A 62 -8.89 -11.05 0.13
C ALA A 62 -7.36 -10.88 0.10
N ALA A 63 -6.85 -9.72 0.52
CA ALA A 63 -5.42 -9.42 0.58
C ALA A 63 -4.82 -9.59 1.99
N TRP A 64 -5.62 -9.36 3.04
CA TRP A 64 -5.16 -9.31 4.43
C TRP A 64 -6.08 -10.09 5.38
N LYS A 65 -5.51 -11.05 6.13
CA LYS A 65 -6.23 -11.72 7.22
C LYS A 65 -6.49 -10.75 8.37
N ASN A 66 -7.72 -10.71 8.88
CA ASN A 66 -8.18 -9.75 9.90
C ASN A 66 -7.77 -8.31 9.55
N PRO A 67 -8.27 -7.74 8.44
CA PRO A 67 -7.72 -6.52 7.86
C PRO A 67 -7.90 -5.28 8.74
N LEU A 68 -8.87 -5.29 9.66
CA LEU A 68 -9.16 -4.17 10.55
C LEU A 68 -8.38 -4.22 11.88
N GLU A 69 -7.72 -5.35 12.17
CA GLU A 69 -6.90 -5.52 13.36
C GLU A 69 -5.53 -4.87 13.16
N PHE A 70 -5.08 -4.08 14.15
CA PHE A 70 -3.70 -3.61 14.21
C PHE A 70 -2.83 -4.74 14.77
N ARG A 71 -2.20 -5.51 13.88
CA ARG A 71 -1.37 -6.69 14.23
C ARG A 71 -0.01 -6.63 13.53
N PRO A 72 1.00 -5.97 14.12
CA PRO A 72 2.35 -5.89 13.56
C PRO A 72 2.97 -7.25 13.22
N GLU A 73 2.62 -8.29 13.97
CA GLU A 73 3.12 -9.66 13.82
C GLU A 73 2.90 -10.22 12.41
N ARG A 74 1.91 -9.71 11.65
CA ARG A 74 1.70 -10.13 10.26
C ARG A 74 2.94 -9.90 9.37
N PHE A 75 3.78 -8.93 9.71
CA PHE A 75 5.03 -8.63 8.99
C PHE A 75 6.23 -9.44 9.50
N LEU A 76 6.06 -10.23 10.55
CA LEU A 76 6.96 -11.31 10.94
C LEU A 76 6.54 -12.64 10.28
N GLU A 77 5.24 -12.82 10.05
CA GLU A 77 4.65 -14.00 9.39
C GLU A 77 4.90 -14.00 7.88
N GLU A 78 4.80 -12.83 7.23
CA GLU A 78 4.98 -12.65 5.80
C GLU A 78 5.92 -11.48 5.51
N ASP A 79 6.88 -11.68 4.59
CA ASP A 79 7.73 -10.61 4.10
C ASP A 79 6.99 -9.77 3.05
N VAL A 80 6.33 -8.71 3.53
CA VAL A 80 5.65 -7.71 2.69
C VAL A 80 6.52 -6.48 2.55
N ASP A 81 6.91 -6.15 1.33
CA ASP A 81 7.69 -4.95 1.02
C ASP A 81 6.83 -3.67 1.06
N MET A 82 7.47 -2.55 1.35
CA MET A 82 6.87 -1.21 1.35
C MET A 82 7.42 -0.31 0.24
N LYS A 83 8.42 -0.77 -0.50
CA LYS A 83 9.12 0.00 -1.55
C LYS A 83 8.40 -0.02 -2.90
N GLY A 84 7.16 -0.51 -2.94
CA GLY A 84 6.31 -0.51 -4.14
C GLY A 84 6.34 -1.80 -4.97
N HIS A 85 7.02 -2.87 -4.51
CA HIS A 85 7.00 -4.16 -5.20
C HIS A 85 5.85 -5.08 -4.78
N ASP A 86 5.26 -4.85 -3.58
CA ASP A 86 4.07 -5.56 -3.12
C ASP A 86 2.85 -4.61 -3.14
N PHE A 87 1.93 -4.86 -4.07
CA PHE A 87 0.75 -4.01 -4.26
C PHE A 87 -0.26 -4.09 -3.10
N ARG A 88 -0.08 -4.99 -2.13
CA ARG A 88 -0.89 -5.02 -0.91
C ARG A 88 -0.56 -3.87 0.04
N LEU A 89 0.66 -3.31 -0.03
CA LEU A 89 1.14 -2.25 0.86
C LEU A 89 1.87 -1.15 0.07
N LEU A 90 1.14 -0.06 -0.22
CA LEU A 90 1.63 1.04 -1.07
C LEU A 90 1.60 2.42 -0.37
N PRO A 91 2.17 2.58 0.84
CA PRO A 91 2.11 3.86 1.56
C PRO A 91 2.87 4.99 0.85
N PHE A 92 3.79 4.65 -0.06
CA PHE A 92 4.57 5.59 -0.86
C PHE A 92 4.34 5.42 -2.37
N GLY A 93 3.35 4.61 -2.77
CA GLY A 93 3.07 4.30 -4.16
C GLY A 93 4.00 3.28 -4.78
N ALA A 94 3.91 3.16 -6.10
CA ALA A 94 4.70 2.26 -6.93
C ALA A 94 4.85 2.88 -8.33
N GLY A 95 5.81 2.38 -9.11
CA GLY A 95 6.10 2.82 -10.47
C GLY A 95 7.30 2.10 -11.04
#